data_AF-A0A2E0KES9-F1
#
_entry.id   AF-A0A2E0KES9-F1
#
_cell.length_a   1.000
_cell.length_b   1.000
_cell.length_c   1.000
_cell.angle_alpha   90.00
_cell.angle_beta   90.00
_cell.angle_gamma   90.00
#
_symmetry.space_group_name_H-M   'P 1'
#
loop_
_entity.id
_entity.type
_entity.pdbx_description
1 polymer ?
#
loop_
_entity_poly.entity_id
_entity_poly.type
_entity_poly.pdbx_seq_one_letter_code
_entity_poly.pdbx_strand_id
1 'polypeptide(L)'
;MAFQLQDFFAPWLNSTPERRALFLSDPRRAMEEIVGVPEDIPVRVEHLSGQVWFQASIPKLPMEGEGSLLAMRQSNERINRCPVLRVSGREFIENHVQILAEYGIKVPEDVIVRIDDRPDGYLHFRVRLDTLYQA
;
A
#
# COMPACT_ATOMS: atom_id res chain seq x y z
N MET A 1 10.17 18.23 -5.63
CA MET A 1 11.02 17.07 -5.26
C MET A 1 10.23 15.81 -5.51
N ALA A 2 10.79 14.85 -6.24
CA ALA A 2 10.15 13.55 -6.43
C ALA A 2 10.19 12.78 -5.11
N PHE A 3 9.09 12.15 -4.71
CA PHE A 3 9.06 11.26 -3.55
C PHE A 3 9.98 10.07 -3.81
N GLN A 4 11.00 9.87 -2.99
CA GLN A 4 11.92 8.74 -3.11
C GLN A 4 11.56 7.68 -2.08
N LEU A 5 11.31 6.44 -2.55
CA LEU A 5 11.04 5.31 -1.66
C LEU A 5 12.20 5.06 -0.70
N GLN A 6 13.43 5.34 -1.14
CA GLN A 6 14.61 5.28 -0.27
C GLN A 6 14.39 6.16 0.97
N ASP A 7 14.13 7.46 0.80
CA ASP A 7 13.88 8.40 1.91
C ASP A 7 12.72 7.96 2.80
N PHE A 8 11.65 7.42 2.21
CA PHE A 8 10.51 6.92 2.97
C PHE A 8 10.88 5.76 3.91
N PHE A 9 11.67 4.80 3.44
CA PHE A 9 12.06 3.64 4.24
C PHE A 9 13.32 3.88 5.10
N ALA A 10 14.04 4.98 4.91
CA ALA A 10 15.25 5.34 5.65
C ALA A 10 15.10 5.27 7.18
N PRO A 11 13.99 5.75 7.79
CA PRO A 11 13.83 5.75 9.24
C PRO A 11 13.89 4.34 9.88
N TRP A 12 13.61 3.29 9.09
CA TRP A 12 13.65 1.91 9.55
C TRP A 12 14.85 1.14 8.99
N LEU A 13 15.12 1.25 7.69
CA LEU A 13 16.14 0.43 7.02
C LEU A 13 17.56 0.97 7.18
N ASN A 14 17.72 2.29 7.26
CA ASN A 14 19.00 2.96 7.52
C ASN A 14 19.09 3.47 8.97
N SER A 15 18.53 2.70 9.89
CA SER A 15 18.40 3.02 11.31
C SER A 15 19.28 2.12 12.17
N THR A 16 18.95 2.00 13.46
CA THR A 16 19.61 1.00 14.32
C THR A 16 19.22 -0.43 13.92
N PRO A 17 20.08 -1.44 14.19
CA PRO A 17 19.76 -2.85 13.91
C PRO A 17 18.44 -3.31 14.52
N GLU A 18 18.09 -2.81 15.70
CA GLU A 18 16.85 -3.15 16.41
C GLU A 18 15.62 -2.59 15.68
N ARG A 19 15.68 -1.34 15.21
CA ARG A 19 14.60 -0.74 14.41
C ARG A 19 14.42 -1.43 13.07
N ARG A 20 15.52 -1.80 12.43
CA ARG A 20 15.48 -2.58 11.19
C ARG A 20 14.85 -3.95 11.44
N ALA A 21 15.24 -4.65 12.49
CA ALA A 21 14.66 -5.94 12.86
C ALA A 21 13.17 -5.83 13.22
N LEU A 22 12.78 -4.78 13.93
CA LEU A 22 11.37 -4.51 14.23
C LEU A 22 10.56 -4.30 12.95
N PHE A 23 11.02 -3.46 12.03
CA PHE A 23 10.32 -3.22 10.78
C PHE A 23 10.22 -4.47 9.88
N LEU A 24 11.26 -5.30 9.84
CA LEU A 24 11.25 -6.53 9.04
C LEU A 24 10.35 -7.62 9.64
N SER A 25 10.16 -7.64 10.97
CA SER A 25 9.33 -8.64 11.66
C SER A 25 7.89 -8.19 11.91
N ASP A 26 7.69 -6.92 12.23
CA ASP A 26 6.41 -6.27 12.48
C ASP A 26 6.37 -4.88 11.81
N PRO A 27 6.22 -4.84 10.47
CA PRO A 27 6.23 -3.60 9.71
C PRO A 27 5.08 -2.67 10.07
N ARG A 28 3.92 -3.21 10.47
CA ARG A 28 2.77 -2.40 10.88
C ARG A 28 3.13 -1.58 12.11
N ARG A 29 3.57 -2.25 13.18
CA ARG A 29 3.94 -1.56 14.43
C ARG A 29 5.03 -0.53 14.19
N ALA A 30 6.05 -0.89 13.42
CA ALA A 30 7.15 0.03 13.08
C ALA A 30 6.66 1.27 12.31
N MET A 31 5.69 1.11 11.39
CA MET A 31 5.14 2.22 10.63
C MET A 31 4.18 3.10 11.43
N GLU A 32 3.41 2.51 12.33
CA GLU A 32 2.51 3.25 13.24
C GLU A 32 3.26 4.26 14.10
N GLU A 33 4.51 3.99 14.47
CA GLU A 33 5.36 4.92 15.23
C GLU A 33 5.68 6.24 14.49
N ILE A 34 5.58 6.28 13.16
CA ILE A 34 6.05 7.41 12.35
C ILE A 34 4.94 8.01 11.49
N VAL A 35 4.24 7.19 10.72
CA VAL A 35 3.29 7.65 9.70
C VAL A 35 1.84 7.31 10.02
N GLY A 36 1.61 6.35 10.91
CA GLY A 36 0.28 5.78 11.17
C GLY A 36 -0.18 4.87 10.01
N VAL A 37 -0.86 3.77 10.35
CA VAL A 37 -1.39 2.84 9.33
C VAL A 37 -2.86 2.54 9.65
N PRO A 38 -3.80 2.89 8.75
CA PRO A 38 -5.21 2.54 8.91
C PRO A 38 -5.40 1.04 9.17
N GLU A 39 -6.27 0.66 10.11
CA GLU A 39 -6.48 -0.75 10.53
C GLU A 39 -6.91 -1.66 9.37
N ASP A 40 -7.62 -1.10 8.38
CA ASP A 40 -8.13 -1.80 7.20
C ASP A 40 -7.06 -2.09 6.13
N ILE A 41 -5.81 -1.68 6.34
CA ILE A 41 -4.70 -1.89 5.40
C ILE A 41 -3.75 -2.98 5.93
N PRO A 42 -3.80 -4.22 5.40
CA PRO A 42 -2.79 -5.23 5.70
C PRO A 42 -1.41 -4.79 5.20
N VAL A 43 -0.43 -4.78 6.12
CA VAL A 43 0.97 -4.47 5.83
C VAL A 43 1.83 -5.64 6.27
N ARG A 44 2.75 -6.08 5.41
CA ARG A 44 3.68 -7.17 5.73
C ARG A 44 5.00 -7.04 4.99
N VAL A 45 6.01 -7.75 5.49
CA VAL A 45 7.30 -7.95 4.82
C VAL A 45 7.43 -9.45 4.51
N GLU A 46 7.76 -9.77 3.26
CA GLU A 46 7.91 -11.15 2.77
C GLU A 46 9.35 -11.39 2.31
N HIS A 47 9.90 -12.54 2.67
CA HIS A 47 11.19 -13.02 2.16
C HIS A 47 10.93 -14.09 1.10
N LEU A 48 11.17 -13.78 -0.17
CA LEU A 48 10.89 -14.68 -1.30
C LEU A 48 12.13 -14.84 -2.16
N SER A 49 12.63 -16.08 -2.28
CA SER A 49 13.78 -16.41 -3.15
C SER A 49 15.00 -15.49 -2.94
N GLY A 50 15.31 -15.17 -1.68
CA GLY A 50 16.41 -14.27 -1.32
C GLY A 50 16.13 -12.77 -1.46
N GLN A 51 14.91 -12.39 -1.86
CA GLN A 51 14.46 -11.00 -1.99
C GLN A 51 13.60 -10.60 -0.79
N VAL A 52 13.62 -9.31 -0.44
CA VAL A 52 12.85 -8.76 0.67
C VAL A 52 11.80 -7.80 0.12
N TRP A 53 10.53 -8.13 0.30
CA TRP A 53 9.41 -7.38 -0.24
C TRP A 53 8.59 -6.76 0.87
N PHE A 54 8.46 -5.45 0.86
CA PHE A 54 7.40 -4.78 1.59
C PHE A 54 6.10 -4.86 0.77
N GLN A 55 4.97 -5.11 1.42
CA GLN A 55 3.67 -5.12 0.79
C GLN A 55 2.63 -4.41 1.67
N ALA A 56 1.97 -3.40 1.10
CA ALA A 56 0.74 -2.83 1.65
C ALA A 56 -0.44 -3.21 0.75
N SER A 57 -1.56 -3.59 1.35
CA SER A 57 -2.72 -4.12 0.63
C SER A 57 -3.95 -3.26 0.90
N ILE A 58 -4.62 -2.78 -0.14
CA ILE A 58 -5.87 -2.03 -0.03
C ILE A 58 -7.00 -2.94 -0.46
N PRO A 59 -8.04 -3.15 0.38
CA PRO A 59 -9.17 -3.98 -0.02
C PRO A 59 -9.90 -3.34 -1.19
N LYS A 60 -10.29 -4.14 -2.19
CA LYS A 60 -11.04 -3.64 -3.36
C LYS A 60 -12.42 -3.12 -2.97
N LEU A 61 -13.04 -3.72 -1.98
CA LEU A 61 -14.31 -3.31 -1.41
C LEU A 61 -14.08 -2.84 0.02
N PRO A 62 -14.72 -1.75 0.46
CA PRO A 62 -14.67 -1.36 1.88
C PRO A 62 -15.22 -2.51 2.72
N MET A 63 -14.52 -2.88 3.79
CA MET A 63 -15.03 -3.88 4.74
C MET A 63 -16.34 -3.34 5.33
N GLU A 64 -17.44 -4.07 5.13
CA GLU A 64 -18.76 -3.66 5.62
C GLU A 64 -18.76 -3.56 7.15
N GLY A 65 -18.69 -2.34 7.67
CA GLY A 65 -19.12 -2.01 9.01
C GLY A 65 -20.61 -1.67 8.99
N GLU A 66 -21.41 -2.54 9.60
CA GLU A 66 -22.81 -2.36 10.05
C GLU A 66 -23.59 -1.17 9.45
N GLY A 67 -24.46 -1.46 8.48
CA GLY A 67 -25.87 -1.02 8.39
C GLY A 67 -26.32 0.43 8.69
N SER A 68 -25.41 1.40 8.81
CA SER A 68 -25.74 2.79 9.12
C SER A 68 -25.69 3.64 7.87
N LEU A 69 -26.74 4.42 7.60
CA LEU A 69 -26.79 5.41 6.51
C LEU A 69 -25.59 6.37 6.53
N LEU A 70 -24.99 6.60 7.71
CA LEU A 70 -23.80 7.43 7.89
C LEU A 70 -22.53 6.69 7.41
N ALA A 71 -22.41 5.39 7.70
CA ALA A 71 -21.37 4.52 7.15
C ALA A 71 -21.51 4.36 5.64
N MET A 72 -22.74 4.28 5.11
CA MET A 72 -23.01 4.29 3.67
C MET A 72 -22.67 5.63 3.01
N ARG A 73 -22.87 6.76 3.69
CA ARG A 73 -22.46 8.10 3.19
C ARG A 73 -20.95 8.29 3.22
N GLN A 74 -20.29 7.90 4.31
CA GLN A 74 -18.83 7.96 4.41
C GLN A 74 -18.16 6.97 3.45
N SER A 75 -18.73 5.78 3.28
CA SER A 75 -18.33 4.82 2.26
C SER A 75 -18.56 5.39 0.86
N ASN A 76 -19.71 6.03 0.58
CA ASN A 76 -19.92 6.74 -0.69
C ASN A 76 -18.94 7.91 -0.91
N GLU A 77 -18.53 8.64 0.13
CA GLU A 77 -17.49 9.67 0.00
C GLU A 77 -16.11 9.06 -0.24
N ARG A 78 -15.77 7.93 0.42
CA ARG A 78 -14.54 7.16 0.16
C ARG A 78 -14.57 6.57 -1.26
N ILE A 79 -15.69 5.99 -1.70
CA ILE A 79 -15.91 5.43 -3.04
C ILE A 79 -15.81 6.53 -4.10
N ASN A 80 -16.36 7.71 -3.83
CA ASN A 80 -16.23 8.87 -4.70
C ASN A 80 -14.81 9.48 -4.72
N ARG A 81 -14.02 9.26 -3.68
CA ARG A 81 -12.61 9.70 -3.63
C ARG A 81 -11.62 8.61 -4.04
N CYS A 82 -12.04 7.36 -4.14
CA CYS A 82 -11.20 6.23 -4.49
C CYS A 82 -11.17 6.08 -6.02
N PRO A 83 -10.02 6.38 -6.67
CA PRO A 83 -9.90 6.36 -8.14
C PRO A 83 -10.24 4.98 -8.71
N VAL A 84 -9.85 3.94 -7.98
CA VAL A 84 -9.93 2.53 -8.34
C VAL A 84 -11.37 2.04 -8.51
N LEU A 85 -12.33 2.68 -7.84
CA LEU A 85 -13.74 2.26 -7.84
C LEU A 85 -14.57 2.90 -8.97
N ARG A 86 -13.97 3.81 -9.73
CA ARG A 86 -14.62 4.53 -10.85
C ARG A 86 -14.29 3.96 -12.23
N VAL A 87 -13.33 3.05 -12.29
CA VAL A 87 -12.87 2.35 -13.49
C VAL A 87 -13.11 0.86 -13.31
N SER A 88 -13.27 0.13 -14.41
CA SER A 88 -13.39 -1.33 -14.30
C SER A 88 -12.08 -1.93 -13.77
N GLY A 89 -12.14 -3.08 -13.08
CA GLY A 89 -10.94 -3.74 -12.56
C GLY A 89 -9.90 -4.03 -13.66
N ARG A 90 -10.36 -4.33 -14.88
CA ARG A 90 -9.50 -4.54 -16.06
C ARG A 90 -8.83 -3.24 -16.52
N GLU A 91 -9.60 -2.17 -16.64
CA GLU A 91 -9.10 -0.85 -17.01
C GLU A 91 -8.10 -0.31 -15.98
N PHE A 92 -8.34 -0.57 -14.70
CA PHE A 92 -7.39 -0.27 -13.64
C PHE A 92 -6.11 -1.10 -13.79
N ILE A 93 -6.19 -2.42 -14.00
CA ILE A 93 -4.98 -3.25 -14.22
C ILE A 93 -4.13 -2.69 -15.38
N GLU A 94 -4.77 -2.35 -16.49
CA GLU A 94 -4.11 -1.89 -17.71
C GLU A 94 -3.53 -0.46 -17.56
N ASN A 95 -4.15 0.43 -16.77
CA ASN A 95 -3.81 1.86 -16.71
C ASN A 95 -3.65 2.45 -15.29
N HIS A 96 -3.41 1.61 -14.27
CA HIS A 96 -3.41 2.01 -12.85
C HIS A 96 -2.53 3.22 -12.54
N VAL A 97 -1.35 3.34 -13.17
CA VAL A 97 -0.45 4.48 -12.97
C VAL A 97 -1.11 5.80 -13.39
N GLN A 98 -1.74 5.82 -14.56
CA GLN A 98 -2.40 7.01 -15.09
C GLN A 98 -3.66 7.35 -14.29
N ILE A 99 -4.47 6.35 -13.96
CA ILE A 99 -5.70 6.51 -13.18
C ILE A 99 -5.39 7.03 -11.77
N LEU A 100 -4.33 6.55 -11.12
CA LEU A 100 -3.93 7.08 -9.81
C LEU A 100 -3.35 8.50 -9.92
N ALA A 101 -2.62 8.80 -11.00
CA ALA A 101 -2.03 10.12 -11.23
C ALA A 101 -3.09 11.23 -11.42
N GLU A 102 -4.23 10.93 -12.05
CA GLU A 102 -5.37 11.87 -12.18
C GLU A 102 -5.92 12.36 -10.83
N TYR A 103 -5.72 11.57 -9.78
CA TYR A 103 -6.13 11.89 -8.41
C TYR A 103 -4.96 12.38 -7.56
N GLY A 104 -3.85 12.74 -8.19
CA GLY A 104 -2.64 13.24 -7.52
C GLY A 104 -1.82 12.16 -6.82
N ILE A 105 -2.18 10.87 -6.97
CA ILE A 105 -1.47 9.74 -6.38
C ILE A 105 -0.38 9.32 -7.37
N LYS A 106 0.86 9.71 -7.07
CA LYS A 106 2.02 9.28 -7.86
C LYS A 106 2.51 7.95 -7.33
N VAL A 107 2.40 6.90 -8.15
CA VAL A 107 3.04 5.61 -7.89
C VAL A 107 4.46 5.66 -8.46
N PRO A 108 5.51 5.57 -7.63
CA PRO A 108 6.88 5.47 -8.14
C PRO A 108 7.05 4.22 -9.02
N GLU A 109 7.89 4.28 -10.05
CA GLU A 109 8.15 3.16 -10.97
C GLU A 109 8.66 1.89 -10.26
N ASP A 110 9.30 2.08 -9.11
CA ASP A 110 9.82 1.01 -8.25
C ASP A 110 8.74 0.30 -7.41
N VAL A 111 7.49 0.77 -7.45
CA VAL A 111 6.35 0.12 -6.79
C VAL A 111 5.64 -0.79 -7.78
N ILE A 112 5.67 -2.09 -7.49
CA ILE A 112 4.94 -3.08 -8.27
C ILE A 112 3.52 -3.19 -7.73
N VAL A 113 2.54 -2.90 -8.59
CA VAL A 113 1.12 -3.10 -8.27
C VAL A 113 0.69 -4.50 -8.72
N ARG A 114 0.10 -5.28 -7.81
CA ARG A 114 -0.56 -6.56 -8.10
C ARG A 114 -1.99 -6.52 -7.65
N ILE A 115 -2.88 -7.19 -8.36
CA ILE A 115 -4.31 -7.15 -8.10
C ILE A 115 -4.78 -8.60 -8.05
N ASP A 116 -5.42 -9.00 -6.94
CA ASP A 116 -6.02 -10.32 -6.83
C ASP A 116 -7.07 -10.54 -7.92
N ASP A 117 -7.34 -11.76 -8.38
CA ASP A 117 -8.41 -11.97 -9.36
C ASP A 117 -9.82 -11.85 -8.76
N ARG A 118 -9.93 -12.11 -7.45
CA ARG A 118 -11.23 -12.12 -6.75
C ARG A 118 -11.77 -10.69 -6.55
N PRO A 119 -13.10 -10.48 -6.68
CA PRO A 119 -13.73 -9.17 -6.45
C PRO A 119 -13.58 -8.64 -5.02
N ASP A 120 -13.61 -9.52 -4.02
CA ASP A 120 -13.41 -9.25 -2.60
C ASP A 120 -11.92 -9.27 -2.17
N GLY A 121 -11.01 -9.37 -3.14
CA GLY A 121 -9.56 -9.40 -2.90
C GLY A 121 -8.95 -8.02 -2.68
N TYR A 122 -7.63 -7.94 -2.81
CA TYR A 122 -6.85 -6.73 -2.53
C TYR A 122 -6.13 -6.19 -3.77
N LEU A 123 -5.79 -4.91 -3.70
CA LEU A 123 -4.73 -4.29 -4.48
C LEU A 123 -3.47 -4.24 -3.63
N HIS A 124 -2.42 -4.92 -4.08
CA HIS A 124 -1.14 -5.00 -3.40
C HIS A 124 -0.14 -4.03 -4.02
N PHE A 125 0.43 -3.16 -3.19
CA PHE A 125 1.53 -2.29 -3.53
C PHE A 125 2.79 -2.87 -2.92
N ARG A 126 3.71 -3.32 -3.79
CA ARG A 126 4.93 -4.02 -3.38
C ARG A 126 6.16 -3.20 -3.69
N VAL A 127 7.08 -3.15 -2.73
CA VAL A 127 8.38 -2.52 -2.89
C VAL A 127 9.46 -3.53 -2.55
N ARG A 128 10.45 -3.68 -3.43
CA ARG A 128 11.62 -4.51 -3.16
C ARG A 128 12.58 -3.72 -2.29
N LEU A 129 12.75 -4.13 -1.03
CA LEU A 129 13.53 -3.38 -0.05
C LEU A 129 15.03 -3.59 -0.23
N ASP A 130 15.46 -4.78 -0.65
CA ASP A 130 16.87 -5.12 -0.86
C ASP A 130 17.53 -4.33 -2.01
N THR A 131 16.73 -3.72 -2.90
CA THR A 131 17.25 -2.85 -3.97
C THR A 131 17.34 -1.38 -3.57
N LEU A 132 16.66 -0.94 -2.52
CA LEU A 132 16.67 0.45 -2.07
C LEU A 132 17.94 0.84 -1.31
N TYR A 133 18.57 -0.15 -0.69
CA TYR A 133 19.79 0.02 0.09
C TYR A 133 20.74 -1.11 -0.29
N GLN A 134 21.39 -0.96 -1.45
CA GLN A 134 22.53 -1.81 -1.80
C GLN A 134 23.58 -1.64 -0.70
N ALA A 135 24.01 -2.76 -0.11
CA ALA A 135 25.12 -2.78 0.83
C ALA A 135 26.44 -2.42 0.13
#